data_AF-X1IBX1-F1
#
_entry.id   AF-X1IBX1-F1
#
_cell.length_a   1.000
_cell.length_b   1.000
_cell.length_c   1.000
_cell.angle_alpha   90.00
_cell.angle_beta   90.00
_cell.angle_gamma   90.00
#
_symmetry.space_group_name_H-M   'P 1'
#
loop_
_entity.id
_entity.type
_entity.pdbx_description
1 polymer ?
#
loop_
_entity_poly.entity_id
_entity_poly.type
_entity_poly.pdbx_seq_one_letter_code
_entity_poly.pdbx_strand_id
1 'polypeptide(L)'
;GTEGLIFKIGRIHAQNIVKDCARRAGIGDVVNPETGKRRGVSPHRLRDAFAIMAIQQDDSTDAIRMLQEHLGHQSIATTMKYRKVSGTELREWYTNLKS
;
A
#
# COMPACT_ATOMS: atom_id res chain seq x y z
N GLY A 1 19.63 10.80 -1.04
CA GLY A 1 20.11 12.01 -1.74
C GLY A 1 19.54 12.04 -3.14
N THR A 2 19.37 13.22 -3.72
CA THR A 2 18.90 13.43 -5.10
C THR A 2 19.97 14.13 -5.95
N GLU A 3 21.24 13.91 -5.65
CA GLU A 3 22.35 14.49 -6.41
C GLU A 3 22.43 13.83 -7.80
N GLY A 4 22.56 14.66 -8.84
CA GLY A 4 22.67 14.23 -10.23
C GLY A 4 21.37 14.20 -11.06
N LEU A 5 20.20 14.49 -10.46
CA LEU A 5 18.93 14.54 -11.22
C LEU A 5 18.70 15.93 -11.83
N ILE A 6 18.52 16.00 -13.17
CA ILE A 6 18.22 17.22 -13.94
C ILE A 6 16.92 17.87 -13.45
N PHE A 7 15.95 17.07 -12.99
CA PHE A 7 14.76 17.54 -12.30
C PHE A 7 14.62 16.84 -10.95
N LYS A 8 14.68 17.63 -9.87
CA LYS A 8 14.43 17.12 -8.52
C LYS A 8 12.92 16.92 -8.35
N ILE A 9 12.46 15.66 -8.33
CA ILE A 9 11.06 15.37 -7.98
C ILE A 9 10.90 15.51 -6.47
N GLY A 10 10.30 16.62 -6.04
CA GLY A 10 9.92 16.81 -4.64
C GLY A 10 8.77 15.89 -4.22
N ARG A 11 8.61 15.69 -2.90
CA ARG A 11 7.52 14.87 -2.32
C ARG A 11 6.13 15.28 -2.82
N ILE A 12 5.87 16.59 -2.91
CA ILE A 12 4.60 17.14 -3.42
C ILE A 12 4.39 16.74 -4.88
N HIS A 13 5.43 16.83 -5.70
CA HIS A 13 5.37 16.47 -7.10
C HIS A 13 5.12 14.97 -7.27
N ALA A 14 5.80 14.12 -6.51
CA ALA A 14 5.55 12.67 -6.49
C ALA A 14 4.10 12.33 -6.10
N GLN A 15 3.54 13.04 -5.11
CA GLN A 15 2.13 12.89 -4.75
C GLN A 15 1.19 13.26 -5.91
N ASN A 16 1.47 14.37 -6.61
CA ASN A 16 0.65 14.82 -7.72
C ASN A 16 0.70 13.84 -8.90
N ILE A 17 1.88 13.33 -9.24
CA ILE A 17 2.04 12.30 -10.28
C ILE A 17 1.19 11.07 -9.94
N VAL A 18 1.30 10.55 -8.70
CA VAL A 18 0.55 9.37 -8.28
C VAL A 18 -0.96 9.60 -8.32
N LYS A 19 -1.43 10.77 -7.85
CA LYS A 19 -2.85 11.13 -7.90
C LYS A 19 -3.37 11.26 -9.33
N ASP A 20 -2.59 11.87 -10.22
CA ASP A 20 -2.96 11.99 -11.63
C ASP A 20 -3.04 10.62 -12.31
N CYS A 21 -2.06 9.75 -12.06
CA CYS A 21 -2.09 8.37 -12.54
C CYS A 21 -3.32 7.62 -12.04
N ALA A 22 -3.64 7.72 -10.74
CA ALA A 22 -4.82 7.09 -10.16
C ALA A 22 -6.12 7.58 -10.80
N ARG A 23 -6.25 8.91 -10.98
CA ARG A 23 -7.39 9.53 -11.66
C ARG A 23 -7.55 9.02 -13.09
N ARG A 24 -6.45 8.96 -13.85
CA ARG A 24 -6.43 8.45 -15.24
C ARG A 24 -6.77 6.97 -15.31
N ALA A 25 -6.39 6.20 -14.30
CA ALA A 25 -6.72 4.78 -14.17
C ALA A 25 -8.15 4.53 -13.64
N GLY A 26 -8.92 5.57 -13.33
CA GLY A 26 -10.27 5.43 -12.77
C GLY A 26 -10.31 4.96 -11.31
N ILE A 27 -9.18 5.01 -10.59
CA ILE A 27 -9.12 4.66 -9.17
C ILE A 27 -9.59 5.86 -8.36
N GLY A 28 -10.86 5.81 -7.93
CA GLY A 28 -11.52 6.89 -7.21
C GLY A 28 -11.04 7.08 -5.77
N ASP A 29 -11.37 8.24 -5.19
CA ASP A 29 -11.18 8.49 -3.76
C ASP A 29 -12.14 7.65 -2.93
N VAL A 30 -11.65 7.04 -1.85
CA VAL A 30 -12.48 6.40 -0.84
C VAL A 30 -12.91 7.44 0.19
N VAL A 31 -14.21 7.59 0.42
CA VAL A 31 -14.73 8.47 1.47
C VAL A 31 -14.89 7.66 2.73
N ASN A 32 -14.24 8.07 3.83
CA ASN A 32 -14.49 7.46 5.13
C ASN A 32 -15.91 7.85 5.60
N PRO A 33 -16.82 6.89 5.84
CA PRO A 33 -18.23 7.19 6.13
C PRO A 33 -18.45 7.84 7.51
N GLU A 34 -17.58 7.56 8.48
CA GLU A 34 -17.70 8.11 9.84
C GLU A 34 -17.20 9.55 9.96
N THR A 35 -16.22 9.93 9.14
CA THR A 35 -15.52 11.22 9.25
C THR A 35 -15.69 12.12 8.02
N GLY A 36 -16.26 11.61 6.93
CA GLY A 36 -16.38 12.30 5.64
C GLY A 36 -15.04 12.58 4.94
N LYS A 37 -13.91 12.17 5.51
CA LYS A 37 -12.58 12.45 4.93
C LYS A 37 -12.34 11.60 3.69
N ARG A 38 -12.03 12.27 2.57
CA ARG A 38 -11.57 11.61 1.35
C ARG A 38 -10.15 11.07 1.55
N ARG A 39 -9.95 9.81 1.20
CA ARG A 39 -8.66 9.13 1.14
C ARG A 39 -8.44 8.66 -0.29
N GLY A 40 -7.56 9.37 -0.98
CA GLY A 40 -7.14 9.01 -2.34
C GLY A 40 -5.88 8.16 -2.36
N VAL A 41 -5.50 7.76 -3.57
CA VAL A 41 -4.23 7.09 -3.84
C VAL A 41 -3.07 8.03 -3.52
N SER A 42 -2.03 7.48 -2.89
CA SER A 42 -0.79 8.20 -2.59
C SER A 42 0.40 7.23 -2.66
N PRO A 43 1.64 7.73 -2.74
CA PRO A 43 2.83 6.86 -2.79
C PRO A 43 2.88 5.86 -1.63
N HIS A 44 2.47 6.29 -0.43
CA HIS A 44 2.43 5.41 0.73
C HIS A 44 1.37 4.31 0.60
N ARG A 45 0.19 4.63 0.03
CA ARG A 45 -0.87 3.65 -0.20
C ARG A 45 -0.51 2.61 -1.24
N LEU A 46 0.23 3.01 -2.29
CA LEU A 46 0.77 2.06 -3.26
C LEU A 46 1.76 1.08 -2.62
N ARG A 47 2.60 1.59 -1.70
CA ARG A 47 3.52 0.76 -0.92
C ARG A 47 2.77 -0.21 0.00
N ASP A 48 1.71 0.24 0.67
CA ASP A 48 0.86 -0.63 1.50
C ASP A 48 0.25 -1.75 0.64
N ALA A 49 -0.32 -1.39 -0.52
CA ALA A 49 -0.93 -2.34 -1.44
C ALA A 49 0.07 -3.39 -1.96
N PHE A 50 1.29 -2.95 -2.32
CA PHE A 50 2.37 -3.86 -2.70
C PHE A 50 2.70 -4.85 -1.58
N ALA A 51 2.81 -4.39 -0.34
CA ALA A 51 3.12 -5.24 0.80
C ALA A 51 2.00 -6.26 1.08
N ILE A 52 0.73 -5.84 0.95
CA ILE A 52 -0.43 -6.75 1.08
C ILE A 52 -0.39 -7.81 -0.01
N MET A 53 -0.20 -7.43 -1.27
CA MET A 53 -0.11 -8.37 -2.40
C MET A 53 1.04 -9.37 -2.23
N ALA A 54 2.22 -8.92 -1.78
CA ALA A 54 3.36 -9.80 -1.53
C ALA A 54 3.05 -10.85 -0.45
N ILE A 55 2.38 -10.46 0.63
CA ILE A 55 2.00 -11.39 1.71
C ILE A 55 0.86 -12.31 1.29
N GLN A 56 -0.08 -11.85 0.48
CA GLN A 56 -1.14 -12.70 -0.09
C GLN A 56 -0.54 -13.81 -0.97
N GLN A 57 0.58 -13.53 -1.63
CA GLN A 57 1.29 -14.50 -2.46
C GLN A 57 2.09 -15.51 -1.61
N ASP A 58 2.76 -15.06 -0.55
CA ASP A 58 3.51 -15.90 0.38
C ASP A 58 3.58 -15.24 1.77
N ASP A 59 2.96 -15.87 2.77
CA ASP A 59 2.91 -15.38 4.15
C ASP A 59 3.87 -16.11 5.10
N SER A 60 4.83 -16.86 4.54
CA SER A 60 5.89 -17.52 5.30
C SER A 60 6.77 -16.51 6.05
N THR A 61 7.38 -16.95 7.14
CA THR A 61 8.25 -16.10 7.97
C THR A 61 9.43 -15.53 7.16
N ASP A 62 10.00 -16.33 6.26
CA ASP A 62 11.16 -15.93 5.45
C ASP A 62 10.76 -14.89 4.40
N ALA A 63 9.63 -15.09 3.71
CA ALA A 63 9.10 -14.10 2.76
C ALA A 63 8.80 -12.75 3.44
N ILE A 64 8.26 -12.78 4.66
CA ILE A 64 7.98 -11.56 5.44
C ILE A 64 9.28 -10.85 5.85
N ARG A 65 10.36 -11.58 6.15
CA ARG A 65 11.68 -10.99 6.44
C ARG A 65 12.28 -10.32 5.21
N MET A 66 12.19 -10.96 4.05
CA MET A 66 12.60 -10.34 2.78
C MET A 66 11.79 -9.08 2.47
N LEU A 67 10.47 -9.11 2.70
CA LEU A 67 9.61 -7.94 2.54
C LEU A 67 9.99 -6.81 3.51
N GLN A 68 10.35 -7.14 4.76
CA GLN A 68 10.85 -6.15 5.73
C GLN A 68 12.09 -5.43 5.19
N GLU A 69 13.05 -6.17 4.66
CA GLU A 69 14.29 -5.63 4.08
C GLU A 69 14.00 -4.76 2.85
N HIS A 70 13.16 -5.24 1.93
CA HIS A 70 12.79 -4.51 0.72
C HIS A 70 12.10 -3.17 1.05
N LEU A 71 11.27 -3.16 2.08
CA LEU A 71 10.61 -1.97 2.58
C LEU A 71 11.57 -1.09 3.41
N GLY A 72 12.69 -1.61 3.91
CA GLY A 72 13.59 -0.91 4.83
C GLY A 72 12.97 -0.67 6.20
N HIS A 73 12.08 -1.57 6.64
CA HIS A 73 11.43 -1.46 7.95
C HIS A 73 12.40 -1.85 9.07
N GLN A 74 12.59 -0.94 10.03
CA GLN A 74 13.41 -1.20 11.21
C GLN A 74 12.84 -2.27 12.13
N SER A 75 11.51 -2.44 12.12
CA SER A 75 10.82 -3.38 12.99
C SER A 75 9.99 -4.36 12.17
N ILE A 76 10.22 -5.66 12.41
CA ILE A 76 9.40 -6.74 11.88
C ILE A 76 7.91 -6.58 12.25
N ALA A 77 7.62 -6.01 13.43
CA ALA A 77 6.25 -5.76 13.87
C ALA A 77 5.50 -4.77 12.95
N THR A 78 6.23 -3.87 12.27
CA THR A 78 5.62 -2.96 11.28
C THR A 78 5.20 -3.71 10.03
N THR A 79 6.02 -4.65 9.56
CA THR A 79 5.71 -5.49 8.40
C THR A 79 4.60 -6.49 8.70
N MET A 80 4.60 -7.09 9.90
CA MET A 80 3.58 -8.06 10.32
C MET A 80 2.14 -7.53 10.33
N LYS A 81 1.96 -6.20 10.37
CA LYS A 81 0.62 -5.57 10.27
C LYS A 81 -0.08 -5.95 8.96
N TYR A 82 0.66 -6.08 7.86
CA TYR A 82 0.08 -6.43 6.56
C TYR A 82 -0.46 -7.87 6.53
N ARG A 83 0.15 -8.81 7.29
CA ARG A 83 -0.34 -10.19 7.40
C ARG A 83 -1.71 -10.28 8.07
N LYS A 84 -1.96 -9.44 9.08
CA LYS A 84 -3.27 -9.36 9.72
C LYS A 84 -4.34 -8.84 8.76
N VAL A 85 -3.99 -7.81 7.97
CA VAL A 85 -4.90 -7.18 7.01
C VAL A 85 -5.24 -8.17 5.89
N SER A 86 -4.24 -8.81 5.27
CA SER A 86 -4.46 -9.80 4.22
C SER A 86 -5.31 -10.98 4.68
N GLY A 87 -5.09 -11.49 5.91
CA GLY A 87 -5.90 -12.56 6.48
C GLY A 87 -7.36 -12.18 6.76
N THR A 88 -7.62 -10.91 7.09
CA THR A 88 -8.98 -10.40 7.33
C THR A 88 -9.73 -10.18 6.02
N GLU A 89 -9.09 -9.53 5.04
CA GLU A 89 -9.66 -9.35 3.69
C GLU A 89 -9.92 -10.68 2.99
N LEU A 90 -9.03 -11.67 3.12
CA LEU A 90 -9.24 -13.00 2.55
C LEU A 90 -10.50 -13.66 3.14
N ARG A 91 -10.71 -13.52 4.46
CA ARG A 91 -11.87 -14.09 5.16
C ARG A 91 -13.17 -13.38 4.76
N GLU A 92 -13.15 -12.06 4.63
CA GLU A 92 -14.29 -11.27 4.15
C GLU A 92 -14.61 -11.56 2.68
N TRP A 93 -13.60 -11.66 1.81
CA TRP A 93 -13.77 -12.06 0.41
C TRP A 93 -14.39 -13.45 0.27
N TYR A 94 -13.91 -14.45 1.03
CA TYR A 94 -14.53 -15.78 1.08
C TYR A 94 -15.97 -15.77 1.58
N THR A 95 -16.31 -14.85 2.48
CA THR A 95 -17.67 -14.71 3.02
C THR A 95 -18.60 -14.11 1.96
N ASN A 96 -18.14 -13.09 1.23
CA ASN A 96 -18.89 -12.47 0.14
C ASN A 96 -19.05 -13.37 -1.10
N LEU A 97 -18.21 -14.40 -1.26
CA LEU A 97 -18.37 -15.43 -2.29
C LEU A 97 -19.47 -16.46 -1.97
N LYS A 98 -19.88 -16.56 -0.69
CA LYS A 98 -20.90 -17.50 -0.23
C LYS A 98 -22.29 -16.85 -0.04
N SER A 99 -22.41 -15.57 -0.33
CA SER A 99 -23.65 -14.78 -0.34
C SER A 99 -24.10 -14.48 -1.76
#